data_AF-A0A933PCZ2-F1
#
_entry.id   AF-A0A933PCZ2-F1
#
_cell.length_a   1.000
_cell.length_b   1.000
_cell.length_c   1.000
_cell.angle_alpha   90.00
_cell.angle_beta   90.00
_cell.angle_gamma   90.00
#
_symmetry.space_group_name_H-M   'P 1'
#
loop_
_entity.id
_entity.type
_entity.pdbx_description
1 polymer ?
#
loop_
_entity_poly.entity_id
_entity_poly.type
_entity_poly.pdbx_seq_one_letter_code
_entity_poly.pdbx_strand_id
1 'polypeptide(L)'
;MAKTEKVTVTLTVAQVAAIKARLAAGRVESVSGFVQEAVQEALDAAELLESTLEADLLAAGGPPTEAELAWADAVLGRDGPPRDPGPYPYPEGRQR
;
A
#
# COMPACT_ATOMS: atom_id res chain seq x y z
N MET A 1 1.24 -17.37 -19.85
CA MET A 1 -0.16 -17.00 -19.55
C MET A 1 -0.20 -16.52 -18.11
N ALA A 2 -0.50 -15.25 -17.86
CA ALA A 2 -0.68 -14.77 -16.48
C ALA A 2 -1.88 -15.50 -15.86
N LYS A 3 -1.75 -15.93 -14.60
CA LYS A 3 -2.84 -16.61 -13.87
C LYS A 3 -3.77 -15.55 -13.29
N THR A 4 -5.08 -15.72 -13.48
CA THR A 4 -6.09 -14.83 -12.92
C THR A 4 -6.82 -15.51 -11.75
N GLU A 5 -7.27 -14.71 -10.79
CA GLU A 5 -8.05 -15.15 -9.63
C GLU A 5 -9.28 -14.25 -9.47
N LYS A 6 -10.44 -14.85 -9.14
CA LYS A 6 -11.69 -14.10 -8.98
C LYS A 6 -11.82 -13.61 -7.55
N VAL A 7 -11.83 -12.29 -7.37
CA VAL A 7 -12.08 -11.62 -6.08
C VAL A 7 -13.44 -10.93 -6.12
N THR A 8 -14.18 -10.98 -5.01
CA THR A 8 -15.43 -10.22 -4.85
C THR A 8 -15.14 -8.94 -4.09
N VAL A 9 -15.51 -7.79 -4.64
CA VAL A 9 -15.30 -6.47 -4.03
C VAL A 9 -16.62 -5.71 -3.93
N THR A 10 -16.74 -4.85 -2.92
CA THR A 10 -17.87 -3.94 -2.79
C THR A 10 -17.49 -2.57 -3.34
N LEU A 11 -18.31 -2.04 -4.24
CA LEU A 11 -18.18 -0.69 -4.77
C LEU A 11 -19.42 0.12 -4.39
N THR A 12 -19.27 1.44 -4.31
CA THR A 12 -20.42 2.32 -4.10
C THR A 12 -21.37 2.23 -5.30
N VAL A 13 -22.67 2.41 -5.05
CA VAL A 13 -23.69 2.43 -6.12
C VAL A 13 -23.36 3.47 -7.18
N ALA A 14 -22.83 4.63 -6.77
CA ALA A 14 -22.40 5.69 -7.68
C ALA A 14 -21.26 5.25 -8.61
N GLN A 15 -20.25 4.55 -8.08
CA GLN A 15 -19.16 4.00 -8.90
C GLN A 15 -19.69 2.98 -9.90
N VAL A 16 -20.55 2.05 -9.47
CA VAL A 16 -21.14 1.05 -10.38
C VAL A 16 -21.95 1.71 -11.49
N ALA A 17 -22.75 2.74 -11.16
CA ALA A 17 -23.50 3.51 -12.15
C ALA A 17 -22.58 4.22 -13.15
N ALA A 18 -21.49 4.83 -12.68
CA ALA A 18 -20.52 5.52 -13.53
C ALA A 18 -19.76 4.57 -14.47
N ILE A 19 -19.46 3.35 -14.03
CA ILE A 19 -18.82 2.33 -14.89
C ILE A 19 -19.82 1.85 -15.95
N LYS A 20 -21.07 1.56 -15.56
CA LYS A 20 -22.13 1.15 -16.49
C LYS A 20 -22.42 2.21 -17.55
N ALA A 21 -22.38 3.49 -17.19
CA ALA A 21 -22.54 4.59 -18.15
C ALA A 21 -21.41 4.60 -19.20
N ARG A 22 -20.17 4.31 -18.81
CA ARG A 22 -19.03 4.19 -19.74
C ARG A 22 -19.19 2.98 -20.67
N LEU A 23 -19.68 1.86 -20.15
CA LEU A 23 -19.99 0.67 -20.94
C LEU A 23 -21.08 0.95 -21.98
N ALA A 24 -22.17 1.62 -21.57
CA ALA A 24 -23.24 2.03 -22.47
C ALA A 24 -22.75 3.02 -23.56
N ALA A 25 -21.75 3.84 -23.24
CA ALA A 25 -21.10 4.75 -24.17
C ALA A 25 -20.01 4.09 -25.04
N GLY A 26 -19.76 2.79 -24.90
CA GLY A 26 -18.73 2.06 -25.66
C GLY A 26 -17.29 2.46 -25.34
N ARG A 27 -17.05 3.12 -24.19
CA ARG A 27 -15.71 3.58 -23.79
C ARG A 27 -14.89 2.51 -23.07
N VAL A 28 -15.56 1.45 -22.62
CA VAL A 28 -14.95 0.29 -21.95
C VAL A 28 -15.64 -0.96 -22.46
N GLU A 29 -14.91 -2.05 -22.59
CA GLU A 29 -15.44 -3.31 -23.13
C GLU A 29 -16.23 -4.12 -22.08
N SER A 30 -15.86 -3.99 -20.80
CA SER A 30 -16.54 -4.68 -19.71
C SER A 30 -16.29 -4.00 -18.36
N VAL A 31 -17.14 -4.30 -17.37
CA VAL A 31 -16.94 -3.85 -15.98
C VAL A 31 -15.66 -4.44 -15.39
N SER A 32 -15.42 -5.74 -15.60
CA SER A 32 -14.22 -6.42 -15.07
C SER A 32 -12.95 -5.87 -15.69
N GLY A 33 -12.95 -5.55 -16.98
CA GLY A 33 -11.81 -4.93 -17.66
C GLY A 33 -11.49 -3.55 -17.11
N PHE A 34 -12.52 -2.70 -16.93
CA PHE A 34 -12.34 -1.39 -16.30
C PHE A 34 -11.77 -1.48 -14.87
N VAL A 35 -12.25 -2.44 -14.06
CA VAL A 35 -11.73 -2.62 -12.70
C VAL A 35 -10.29 -3.14 -12.72
N GLN A 36 -9.94 -4.04 -13.64
CA GLN A 36 -8.56 -4.54 -13.78
C GLN A 36 -7.59 -3.42 -14.16
N GLU A 37 -7.97 -2.56 -15.11
CA GLU A 37 -7.18 -1.38 -15.50
C GLU A 37 -6.96 -0.44 -14.32
N ALA A 38 -8.04 -0.10 -13.59
CA ALA A 38 -7.94 0.79 -12.43
C ALA A 38 -7.09 0.21 -11.29
N VAL A 39 -7.11 -1.12 -11.09
CA VAL A 39 -6.24 -1.80 -10.12
C VAL A 39 -4.79 -1.74 -10.57
N GLN A 40 -4.50 -1.96 -11.86
CA GLN A 40 -3.15 -1.85 -12.39
C GLN A 40 -2.60 -0.44 -12.25
N GLU A 41 -3.39 0.59 -12.60
CA GLU A 41 -3.01 2.00 -12.44
C GLU A 41 -2.65 2.34 -10.98
N ALA A 42 -3.43 1.82 -10.02
CA ALA A 42 -3.16 2.03 -8.60
C ALA A 42 -1.89 1.31 -8.11
N LEU A 43 -1.62 0.10 -8.63
CA LEU A 43 -0.40 -0.65 -8.30
C LEU A 43 0.84 0.03 -8.89
N ASP A 44 0.78 0.44 -10.16
CA ASP A 44 1.88 1.14 -10.84
C ASP A 44 2.21 2.47 -10.13
N ALA A 45 1.20 3.21 -9.66
CA ALA A 45 1.39 4.42 -8.89
C ALA A 45 2.06 4.16 -7.53
N ALA A 46 1.71 3.06 -6.86
CA ALA A 46 2.35 2.66 -5.61
C ALA A 46 3.81 2.26 -5.83
N GLU A 47 4.10 1.46 -6.86
CA GLU A 47 5.47 1.05 -7.21
C GLU A 47 6.33 2.25 -7.64
N LEU A 48 5.77 3.20 -8.40
CA LEU A 48 6.46 4.44 -8.75
C LEU A 48 6.79 5.25 -7.51
N LEU A 49 5.86 5.37 -6.57
CA LEU A 49 6.11 6.07 -5.32
C LEU A 49 7.21 5.37 -4.52
N GLU A 50 7.16 4.06 -4.34
CA GLU A 50 8.19 3.32 -3.58
C GLU A 50 9.56 3.46 -4.24
N SER A 51 9.64 3.22 -5.56
CA SER A 51 10.91 3.27 -6.30
C SER A 51 11.51 4.68 -6.40
N THR A 52 10.69 5.71 -6.60
CA THR A 52 11.15 7.10 -6.70
C THR A 52 11.48 7.64 -5.32
N LEU A 53 10.65 7.37 -4.31
CA LEU A 53 10.84 7.90 -2.97
C LEU A 53 12.06 7.28 -2.30
N GLU A 54 12.27 5.96 -2.40
CA GLU A 54 13.47 5.34 -1.83
C GLU A 54 14.73 5.85 -2.53
N ALA A 55 14.75 5.89 -3.87
CA ALA A 55 15.91 6.35 -4.61
C ALA A 55 16.25 7.83 -4.33
N ASP A 56 15.24 8.70 -4.32
CA ASP A 56 15.45 10.14 -4.09
C ASP A 56 15.79 10.45 -2.63
N LEU A 57 15.20 9.77 -1.65
CA LEU A 57 15.55 9.93 -0.24
C LEU A 57 16.98 9.46 0.04
N LEU A 58 17.39 8.31 -0.52
CA LEU A 58 18.77 7.81 -0.42
C LEU A 58 19.76 8.75 -1.13
N ALA A 59 19.41 9.28 -2.29
CA ALA A 59 20.26 10.19 -3.04
C ALA A 59 20.40 11.57 -2.36
N ALA A 60 19.33 12.08 -1.73
CA ALA A 60 19.33 13.40 -1.11
C ALA A 60 19.86 13.41 0.33
N GLY A 61 19.60 12.35 1.10
CA GLY A 61 19.92 12.30 2.53
C GLY A 61 21.03 11.32 2.93
N GLY A 62 21.33 10.32 2.07
CA GLY A 62 22.16 9.19 2.48
C GLY A 62 21.50 8.31 3.56
N PRO A 63 22.14 7.21 3.99
CA PRO A 63 21.63 6.42 5.10
C PRO A 63 21.59 7.24 6.39
N PRO A 64 20.56 7.10 7.24
CA PRO A 64 20.45 7.85 8.48
C PRO A 64 21.64 7.54 9.40
N THR A 65 22.23 8.59 9.94
CA THR A 65 23.33 8.47 10.91
C THR A 65 22.82 7.99 12.26
N GLU A 66 23.70 7.43 13.08
CA GLU A 66 23.35 7.01 14.45
C GLU A 66 22.79 8.16 15.29
N ALA A 67 23.25 9.39 15.07
CA ALA A 67 22.76 10.58 15.77
C ALA A 67 21.32 10.94 15.36
N GLU A 68 20.98 10.79 14.07
CA GLU A 68 19.63 11.03 13.56
C GLU A 68 18.66 9.94 14.02
N LEU A 69 19.11 8.68 14.06
CA LEU A 69 18.32 7.58 14.62
C LEU A 69 18.06 7.80 16.12
N ALA A 70 19.09 8.17 16.89
CA ALA A 70 18.94 8.47 18.31
C ALA A 70 18.00 9.67 18.56
N TRP A 71 18.07 10.71 17.73
CA TRP A 71 17.12 11.82 17.77
C TRP A 71 15.69 11.37 17.44
N ALA A 72 15.51 10.55 16.41
CA ALA A 72 14.21 10.05 16.00
C ALA A 72 13.58 9.16 17.10
N ASP A 73 14.37 8.29 17.73
CA ASP A 73 13.91 7.47 18.83
C ASP A 73 13.49 8.30 20.04
N ALA A 74 14.20 9.39 20.35
CA ALA A 74 13.80 10.32 21.41
C ALA A 74 12.48 11.05 21.08
N VAL A 75 12.31 11.52 19.84
CA VAL A 75 11.07 12.20 19.41
C VAL A 75 9.88 11.24 19.37
N LEU A 76 10.10 10.00 18.94
CA LEU A 76 9.07 8.97 18.84
C LEU A 76 8.81 8.24 20.17
N GLY A 77 9.56 8.57 21.23
CA GLY A 77 9.46 7.95 22.55
C GLY A 77 9.78 6.45 22.53
N ARG A 78 10.79 6.06 21.75
CA ARG A 78 11.36 4.72 21.57
C ARG A 78 12.73 4.55 22.24
N ASP A 79 13.27 5.63 22.80
CA ASP A 79 14.53 5.72 23.56
C ASP A 79 14.45 5.15 25.00
N GLY A 80 13.24 4.79 25.45
CA GLY A 80 13.00 4.15 26.74
C GLY A 80 13.11 2.62 26.72
N PRO A 81 13.16 1.96 27.91
CA PRO A 81 13.10 0.51 28.00
C PRO A 81 11.84 -0.01 27.27
N PRO A 82 11.85 -1.26 26.74
CA PRO A 82 10.73 -1.82 26.00
C PRO A 82 9.43 -1.53 26.74
N ARG A 83 8.50 -0.81 26.09
CA ARG A 83 7.16 -0.63 26.66
C ARG A 83 6.62 -2.03 26.92
N ASP A 84 6.28 -2.30 28.18
CA ASP A 84 5.60 -3.51 28.61
C ASP A 84 4.53 -3.84 27.54
N PRO A 85 4.56 -5.02 26.90
CA PRO A 85 3.68 -5.37 25.78
C PRO A 85 2.18 -5.33 26.12
N GLY A 86 1.83 -4.90 27.33
CA GLY A 86 0.48 -4.95 27.85
C GLY A 86 0.10 -6.39 28.16
N PRO A 87 -1.06 -6.60 28.80
CA PRO A 87 -1.46 -7.89 29.32
C PRO A 87 -1.80 -8.94 28.25
N TYR A 88 -1.55 -8.68 26.97
CA TYR A 88 -1.88 -9.60 25.89
C TYR A 88 -0.61 -10.31 25.38
N PRO A 89 -0.44 -11.61 25.66
CA PRO A 89 0.60 -12.39 25.00
C PRO A 89 0.34 -12.43 23.49
N TYR A 90 1.36 -12.15 22.69
CA TYR A 90 1.33 -12.44 21.26
C TYR A 90 1.08 -13.94 21.07
N PRO A 91 0.19 -14.37 20.16
CA PRO A 91 0.03 -15.78 19.83
C PRO A 91 1.35 -16.29 19.23
N GLU A 92 1.98 -17.24 19.91
CA GLU A 92 3.15 -17.97 19.45
C GLU A 92 2.84 -18.64 18.11
N GLY A 93 3.59 -18.33 17.05
CA GLY A 93 3.27 -18.93 15.75
C GLY A 93 4.12 -18.59 14.53
N ARG A 94 5.30 -17.97 14.67
CA ARG A 94 6.26 -17.94 13.56
C ARG A 94 7.65 -18.32 14.02
N GLN A 95 7.87 -19.62 14.17
CA GLN A 95 9.19 -20.20 14.00
C GLN A 95 9.50 -20.30 12.50
N ARG A 96 10.76 -20.03 12.17
CA ARG A 96 11.36 -20.05 10.84
C ARG A 96 11.35 -21.43 10.22
#